data_AF-A0A935ML67-F1
#
_entry.id   AF-A0A935ML67-F1
#
_cell.length_a   1.000
_cell.length_b   1.000
_cell.length_c   1.000
_cell.angle_alpha   90.00
_cell.angle_beta   90.00
_cell.angle_gamma   90.00
#
_symmetry.space_group_name_H-M   'P 1'
#
loop_
_entity.id
_entity.type
_entity.pdbx_description
1 polymer ?
#
loop_
_entity_poly.entity_id
_entity_poly.type
_entity_poly.pdbx_seq_one_letter_code
_entity_poly.pdbx_strand_id
1 'polypeptide(L)'
;MNKHFRINQVLQTFLVIGVLINFTQSALAHNSFEHNRVLEGTSLTNHMLIGHGCGGSSGETVIGTSVVFPDGNDSIITIDGNLHEGPLDDFIQGWGANFRVLQDRSVFDAMDAKRDENGNVVGLWAGGGPGVPASNNAQIPFRMSSSFLTLTLVQKVYVLP
;
A
#
# COMPACT_ATOMS: atom_id res chain seq x y z
N MET A 1 4.53 -17.56 -47.71
CA MET A 1 4.12 -16.86 -46.47
C MET A 1 4.71 -15.45 -46.49
N ASN A 2 3.85 -14.42 -46.60
CA ASN A 2 4.25 -13.02 -46.78
C ASN A 2 4.96 -12.47 -45.54
N LYS A 3 6.28 -12.28 -45.64
CA LYS A 3 7.12 -11.70 -44.57
C LYS A 3 6.62 -10.31 -44.13
N HIS A 4 6.04 -9.53 -45.04
CA HIS A 4 5.47 -8.21 -44.75
C HIS A 4 4.22 -8.25 -43.85
N PHE A 5 3.40 -9.29 -43.94
CA PHE A 5 2.21 -9.44 -43.09
C PHE A 5 2.60 -9.74 -41.63
N ARG A 6 3.67 -10.51 -41.43
CA ARG A 6 4.20 -10.84 -40.09
C ARG A 6 4.88 -9.65 -39.40
N ILE A 7 5.55 -8.78 -40.15
CA ILE A 7 6.23 -7.60 -39.61
C ILE A 7 5.22 -6.58 -39.06
N ASN A 8 4.12 -6.32 -39.77
CA ASN A 8 3.09 -5.38 -39.31
C ASN A 8 2.33 -5.88 -38.07
N GLN A 9 2.03 -7.18 -37.99
CA GLN A 9 1.44 -7.77 -36.78
C GLN A 9 2.38 -7.64 -35.58
N VAL A 10 3.67 -7.94 -35.75
CA VAL A 10 4.67 -7.83 -34.66
C VAL A 10 4.81 -6.37 -34.20
N LEU A 11 4.86 -5.41 -35.14
CA LEU A 11 4.91 -3.98 -34.81
C LEU A 11 3.69 -3.52 -34.01
N GLN A 12 2.49 -3.98 -34.37
CA GLN A 12 1.25 -3.67 -33.66
C GLN A 12 1.22 -4.25 -32.25
N THR A 13 1.71 -5.48 -32.06
CA THR A 13 1.79 -6.09 -30.71
C THR A 13 2.75 -5.30 -29.81
N PHE A 14 3.90 -4.87 -30.32
CA PHE A 14 4.84 -4.05 -29.55
C PHE A 14 4.27 -2.67 -29.20
N LEU A 15 3.49 -2.06 -30.09
CA LEU A 15 2.83 -0.78 -29.83
C LEU A 15 1.76 -0.91 -28.72
N VAL A 16 0.95 -1.97 -28.75
CA VAL A 16 -0.06 -2.25 -27.73
C VAL A 16 0.59 -2.54 -26.37
N ILE A 17 1.68 -3.31 -26.35
CA ILE A 17 2.44 -3.58 -25.11
C ILE A 17 3.05 -2.29 -24.56
N GLY A 18 3.65 -1.44 -25.42
CA GLY A 18 4.23 -0.16 -24.99
C GLY A 18 3.21 0.82 -24.40
N VAL A 19 1.98 0.84 -24.92
CA VAL A 19 0.89 1.64 -24.37
C VAL A 19 0.42 1.09 -23.02
N LEU A 20 0.38 -0.24 -22.84
CA LEU A 20 -0.07 -0.87 -21.60
C LEU A 20 0.89 -0.68 -20.41
N ILE A 21 2.19 -0.49 -20.65
CA ILE A 21 3.19 -0.30 -19.57
C ILE A 21 3.05 1.08 -18.88
N ASN A 22 2.41 2.06 -19.52
CA ASN A 22 2.31 3.43 -19.01
C ASN A 22 1.13 3.67 -18.04
N PHE A 23 0.25 2.70 -17.80
CA PHE A 23 -0.97 2.91 -16.99
C PHE A 23 -0.80 2.78 -15.47
N THR A 24 0.42 2.62 -14.95
CA THR A 24 0.62 2.53 -13.50
C THR A 24 1.85 3.31 -13.06
N GLN A 25 1.67 4.58 -12.70
CA GLN A 25 2.69 5.30 -11.94
C GLN A 25 2.57 4.91 -10.46
N SER A 26 3.69 4.62 -9.81
CA SER A 26 3.73 4.29 -8.38
C SER A 26 4.45 5.36 -7.60
N ALA A 27 3.75 5.96 -6.64
CA ALA A 27 4.33 6.83 -5.62
C ALA A 27 4.71 5.99 -4.39
N LEU A 28 5.93 6.18 -3.87
CA LEU A 28 6.29 5.74 -2.53
C LEU A 28 5.96 6.89 -1.57
N ALA A 29 4.88 6.77 -0.82
CA ALA A 29 4.55 7.71 0.25
C ALA A 29 4.95 7.11 1.59
N HIS A 30 5.77 7.83 2.35
CA HIS A 30 6.09 7.47 3.73
C HIS A 30 4.95 8.00 4.59
N ASN A 31 4.02 7.13 4.95
CA ASN A 31 2.90 7.51 5.80
C ASN A 31 3.14 7.00 7.22
N SER A 32 3.11 7.94 8.16
CA SER A 32 3.08 7.66 9.59
C SER A 32 1.65 7.36 10.01
N PHE A 33 1.51 6.48 10.99
CA PHE A 33 0.25 6.27 11.68
C PHE A 33 -0.24 7.54 12.39
N GLU A 34 -1.54 7.83 12.32
CA GLU A 34 -2.13 8.90 13.13
C GLU A 34 -1.89 8.62 14.63
N HIS A 35 -2.10 7.37 15.03
CA HIS A 35 -1.72 6.87 16.35
C HIS A 35 -0.49 5.96 16.22
N ASN A 36 0.71 6.52 16.42
CA ASN A 36 1.97 5.78 16.34
C ASN A 36 2.33 4.98 17.61
N ARG A 37 1.47 5.00 18.62
CA ARG A 37 1.63 4.26 19.87
C ARG A 37 0.28 3.69 20.29
N VAL A 38 0.27 2.42 20.69
CA VAL A 38 -0.89 1.76 21.26
C VAL A 38 -0.49 1.22 22.63
N LEU A 39 -1.25 1.58 23.67
CA LEU A 39 -0.99 1.09 25.02
C LEU A 39 -1.06 -0.44 25.05
N GLU A 40 -0.20 -1.05 25.86
CA GLU A 40 -0.20 -2.50 26.02
C GLU A 40 -1.56 -3.01 26.49
N GLY A 41 -1.99 -4.16 25.93
CA GLY A 41 -3.30 -4.74 26.22
C GLY A 41 -4.49 -3.99 25.62
N THR A 42 -4.26 -2.91 24.86
CA THR A 42 -5.32 -2.18 24.16
C THR A 42 -5.25 -2.37 22.65
N SER A 43 -6.34 -2.01 22.00
CA SER A 43 -6.40 -1.92 20.55
C SER A 43 -7.14 -0.66 20.16
N LEU A 44 -6.71 -0.01 19.08
CA LEU A 44 -7.36 1.18 18.55
C LEU A 44 -7.61 1.04 17.06
N THR A 45 -8.52 1.88 16.57
CA THR A 45 -8.69 2.09 15.14
C THR A 45 -7.75 3.21 14.71
N ASN A 46 -7.04 2.96 13.63
CA ASN A 46 -6.14 3.89 12.99
C ASN A 46 -6.51 3.97 11.50
N HIS A 47 -5.90 4.90 10.79
CA HIS A 47 -6.14 5.04 9.37
C HIS A 47 -4.87 5.41 8.63
N MET A 48 -4.85 5.05 7.35
CA MET A 48 -3.85 5.49 6.41
C MET A 48 -4.41 6.66 5.61
N LEU A 49 -3.68 7.78 5.56
CA LEU A 49 -4.04 8.94 4.77
C LEU A 49 -3.57 8.80 3.32
N ILE A 50 -4.48 8.96 2.37
CA ILE A 50 -4.18 9.14 0.96
C ILE A 50 -4.29 10.64 0.68
N GLY A 51 -3.16 11.31 0.48
CA GLY A 51 -3.11 12.76 0.29
C GLY A 51 -3.33 13.18 -1.16
N HIS A 52 -2.51 12.66 -2.08
CA HIS A 52 -2.60 12.95 -3.52
C HIS A 52 -1.93 11.83 -4.34
N GLY A 53 -2.30 11.74 -5.62
CA GLY A 53 -1.59 10.91 -6.59
C GLY A 53 -0.28 11.53 -7.06
N CYS A 54 0.61 10.72 -7.67
CA CYS A 54 1.79 11.20 -8.37
C CYS A 54 1.44 11.67 -9.79
N GLY A 55 1.87 12.89 -10.19
CA GLY A 55 1.82 13.35 -11.58
C GLY A 55 1.77 14.88 -11.76
N GLY A 56 2.83 15.58 -11.37
CA GLY A 56 2.98 17.02 -11.65
C GLY A 56 2.04 17.94 -10.85
N SER A 57 1.90 19.19 -11.32
CA SER A 57 1.36 20.34 -10.55
C SER A 57 -0.11 20.24 -10.13
N SER A 58 -0.87 19.29 -10.65
CA SER A 58 -2.29 19.08 -10.34
C SER A 58 -2.59 17.79 -9.58
N GLY A 59 -1.63 16.84 -9.51
CA GLY A 59 -1.81 15.51 -8.93
C GLY A 59 -2.78 14.63 -9.74
N GLU A 60 -2.50 13.33 -9.80
CA GLU A 60 -3.37 12.38 -10.48
C GLU A 60 -4.44 11.80 -9.56
N THR A 61 -5.53 11.31 -10.16
CA THR A 61 -6.56 10.58 -9.42
C THR A 61 -6.02 9.25 -8.93
N VAL A 62 -6.12 9.01 -7.62
CA VAL A 62 -5.71 7.75 -6.99
C VAL A 62 -6.81 6.72 -7.17
N ILE A 63 -6.51 5.60 -7.83
CA ILE A 63 -7.48 4.51 -8.08
C ILE A 63 -7.32 3.31 -7.14
N GLY A 64 -6.30 3.34 -6.29
CA GLY A 64 -6.10 2.34 -5.28
C GLY A 64 -4.84 2.55 -4.47
N THR A 65 -4.72 1.76 -3.42
CA THR A 65 -3.58 1.76 -2.52
C THR A 65 -3.25 0.35 -2.05
N SER A 66 -1.99 0.14 -1.74
CA SER A 66 -1.44 -1.13 -1.30
C SER A 66 -0.37 -0.85 -0.26
N VAL A 67 -0.51 -1.45 0.91
CA VAL A 67 0.34 -1.24 2.09
C VAL A 67 0.92 -2.55 2.52
N VAL A 68 2.15 -2.51 3.02
CA VAL A 68 2.74 -3.64 3.74
C VAL A 68 2.94 -3.20 5.19
N PHE A 69 2.47 -4.04 6.12
CA PHE A 69 2.77 -3.91 7.53
C PHE A 69 4.09 -4.62 7.83
N PRO A 70 4.86 -4.17 8.83
CA PRO A 70 6.04 -4.88 9.27
C PRO A 70 5.70 -6.34 9.62
N ASP A 71 6.41 -7.27 9.00
CA ASP A 71 6.23 -8.72 9.07
C ASP A 71 7.49 -9.48 9.53
N GLY A 72 8.54 -8.75 9.90
CA GLY A 72 9.80 -9.35 10.38
C GLY A 72 10.60 -10.12 9.33
N ASN A 73 10.16 -10.17 8.06
CA ASN A 73 10.91 -10.80 6.98
C ASN A 73 11.70 -9.76 6.17
N ASP A 74 10.99 -8.77 5.60
CA ASP A 74 11.60 -7.69 4.81
C ASP A 74 11.44 -6.31 5.48
N SER A 75 11.22 -6.31 6.79
CA SER A 75 10.94 -5.10 7.57
C SER A 75 12.22 -4.35 7.92
N ILE A 76 12.32 -3.07 7.54
CA ILE A 76 13.39 -2.19 8.01
C ILE A 76 12.99 -1.64 9.38
N ILE A 77 13.71 -2.06 10.42
CA ILE A 77 13.48 -1.58 11.79
C ILE A 77 14.51 -0.49 12.10
N THR A 78 14.06 0.67 12.55
CA THR A 78 14.94 1.72 13.06
C THR A 78 14.58 2.12 14.48
N ILE A 79 15.60 2.37 15.30
CA ILE A 79 15.48 2.84 16.69
C ILE A 79 16.25 4.14 16.79
N ASP A 80 15.53 5.23 17.09
CA ASP A 80 16.10 6.58 17.14
C ASP A 80 16.91 6.94 15.88
N GLY A 81 16.44 6.46 14.72
CA GLY A 81 17.08 6.68 13.41
C GLY A 81 18.23 5.72 13.07
N ASN A 82 18.62 4.83 13.97
CA ASN A 82 19.65 3.81 13.71
C ASN A 82 18.99 2.50 13.26
N LEU A 83 19.59 1.84 12.27
CA LEU A 83 19.13 0.51 11.81
C LEU A 83 19.27 -0.52 12.94
N HIS A 84 18.24 -1.34 13.10
CA HIS A 84 18.23 -2.47 14.02
C HIS A 84 18.16 -3.77 13.21
N GLU A 85 19.13 -4.66 13.44
CA GLU A 85 19.30 -5.92 12.69
C GLU A 85 18.65 -7.13 13.36
N GLY A 86 18.08 -6.95 14.57
CA GLY A 86 17.39 -8.01 15.29
C GLY A 86 15.98 -8.28 14.75
N PRO A 87 15.35 -9.38 15.18
CA PRO A 87 14.02 -9.76 14.70
C PRO A 87 12.95 -8.75 15.15
N LEU A 88 11.86 -8.65 14.39
CA LEU A 88 10.70 -7.83 14.77
C LEU A 88 10.11 -8.26 16.13
N ASP A 89 10.26 -9.54 16.49
CA ASP A 89 9.81 -10.11 17.76
C ASP A 89 10.47 -9.47 19.00
N ASP A 90 11.63 -8.83 18.85
CA ASP A 90 12.27 -8.05 19.93
C ASP A 90 11.40 -6.85 20.37
N PHE A 91 10.41 -6.47 19.55
CA PHE A 91 9.55 -5.30 19.80
C PHE A 91 8.05 -5.58 19.71
N ILE A 92 7.64 -6.51 18.84
CA ILE A 92 6.23 -6.84 18.62
C ILE A 92 6.07 -8.35 18.55
N GLN A 93 5.51 -8.92 19.61
CA GLN A 93 5.07 -10.31 19.60
C GLN A 93 3.72 -10.43 18.88
N GLY A 94 3.54 -11.50 18.10
CA GLY A 94 2.26 -11.80 17.46
C GLY A 94 1.81 -10.78 16.43
N TRP A 95 2.76 -10.11 15.75
CA TRP A 95 2.52 -9.03 14.79
C TRP A 95 1.50 -9.39 13.70
N GLY A 96 1.45 -10.65 13.25
CA GLY A 96 0.49 -11.16 12.28
C GLY A 96 -0.98 -11.10 12.70
N ALA A 97 -1.26 -11.10 14.01
CA ALA A 97 -2.59 -10.98 14.59
C ALA A 97 -2.92 -9.55 15.08
N ASN A 98 -1.91 -8.67 15.15
CA ASN A 98 -2.07 -7.33 15.69
C ASN A 98 -2.78 -6.40 14.71
N PHE A 99 -2.69 -6.66 13.41
CA PHE A 99 -3.38 -5.88 12.38
C PHE A 99 -4.66 -6.56 11.91
N ARG A 100 -5.73 -5.78 11.85
CA ARG A 100 -6.98 -6.23 11.23
C ARG A 100 -7.52 -5.15 10.31
N VAL A 101 -7.74 -5.52 9.07
CA VAL A 101 -8.36 -4.63 8.09
C VAL A 101 -9.82 -4.38 8.49
N LEU A 102 -10.25 -3.12 8.46
CA LEU A 102 -11.63 -2.72 8.75
C LEU A 102 -12.34 -2.40 7.44
N GLN A 103 -13.39 -3.15 7.12
CA GLN A 103 -14.14 -2.96 5.88
C GLN A 103 -14.74 -1.56 5.80
N ASP A 104 -14.32 -0.80 4.79
CA ASP A 104 -14.88 0.50 4.40
C ASP A 104 -14.88 0.63 2.88
N ARG A 105 -16.05 0.91 2.30
CA ARG A 105 -16.26 1.10 0.86
C ARG A 105 -16.54 2.56 0.49
N SER A 106 -16.33 3.49 1.42
CA SER A 106 -16.57 4.93 1.20
C SER A 106 -15.58 5.55 0.21
N VAL A 107 -14.38 4.97 0.08
CA VAL A 107 -13.31 5.46 -0.79
C VAL A 107 -13.14 4.61 -2.05
N PHE A 108 -13.09 3.28 -1.88
CA PHE A 108 -12.86 2.32 -2.95
C PHE A 108 -13.88 1.18 -2.91
N ASP A 109 -14.20 0.62 -4.08
CA ASP A 109 -15.22 -0.43 -4.19
C ASP A 109 -14.79 -1.75 -3.55
N ALA A 110 -13.50 -2.07 -3.62
CA ALA A 110 -12.93 -3.32 -3.14
C ALA A 110 -11.75 -3.06 -2.20
N MET A 111 -11.59 -3.96 -1.24
CA MET A 111 -10.48 -3.97 -0.31
C MET A 111 -10.31 -5.35 0.31
N ASP A 112 -9.08 -5.69 0.68
CA ASP A 112 -8.81 -6.92 1.43
C ASP A 112 -7.45 -6.84 2.16
N ALA A 113 -7.24 -7.77 3.10
CA ALA A 113 -5.97 -8.00 3.74
C ALA A 113 -4.99 -8.72 2.80
N LYS A 114 -3.73 -8.33 2.84
CA LYS A 114 -2.64 -9.16 2.32
C LYS A 114 -2.25 -10.17 3.39
N ARG A 115 -1.99 -11.40 2.96
CA ARG A 115 -1.60 -12.48 3.86
C ARG A 115 -0.31 -13.15 3.43
N ASP A 116 0.48 -13.58 4.40
CA ASP A 116 1.61 -14.46 4.17
C ASP A 116 1.14 -15.93 3.99
N GLU A 117 2.10 -16.83 3.80
CA GLU A 117 1.85 -18.28 3.64
C GLU A 117 1.19 -18.91 4.87
N ASN A 118 1.35 -18.28 6.04
CA ASN A 118 0.81 -18.73 7.32
C ASN A 118 -0.59 -18.13 7.61
N GLY A 119 -1.10 -17.25 6.72
CA GLY A 119 -2.39 -16.60 6.84
C GLY A 119 -2.40 -15.34 7.73
N ASN A 120 -1.25 -14.88 8.21
CA ASN A 120 -1.10 -13.66 8.99
C ASN A 120 -1.37 -12.42 8.14
N VAL A 121 -1.90 -11.35 8.74
CA VAL A 121 -2.14 -10.10 8.01
C VAL A 121 -0.83 -9.31 7.92
N VAL A 122 -0.27 -9.22 6.71
CA VAL A 122 1.00 -8.52 6.41
C VAL A 122 0.79 -7.20 5.68
N GLY A 123 -0.47 -6.77 5.53
CA GLY A 123 -0.80 -5.53 4.84
C GLY A 123 -2.25 -5.49 4.40
N LEU A 124 -2.55 -4.51 3.56
CA LEU A 124 -3.87 -4.36 2.94
C LEU A 124 -3.74 -3.81 1.53
N TRP A 125 -4.80 -3.99 0.75
CA TRP A 125 -5.00 -3.27 -0.50
C TRP A 125 -6.45 -2.80 -0.59
N ALA A 126 -6.66 -1.68 -1.27
CA ALA A 126 -7.97 -1.17 -1.61
C ALA A 126 -7.93 -0.53 -3.00
N GLY A 127 -9.00 -0.65 -3.78
CA GLY A 127 -9.07 -0.08 -5.12
C GLY A 127 -10.41 -0.28 -5.82
N GLY A 128 -10.55 0.36 -6.98
CA GLY A 128 -11.79 0.38 -7.75
C GLY A 128 -12.70 1.56 -7.39
N GLY A 129 -13.77 1.75 -8.14
CA GLY A 129 -14.62 2.93 -8.04
C GLY A 129 -14.01 4.16 -8.75
N PRO A 130 -14.56 5.36 -8.52
CA PRO A 130 -14.13 6.58 -9.21
C PRO A 130 -12.74 7.09 -8.77
N GLY A 131 -12.18 6.55 -7.69
CA GLY A 131 -10.90 6.97 -7.13
C GLY A 131 -10.98 8.25 -6.30
N VAL A 132 -9.82 8.70 -5.80
CA VAL A 132 -9.65 9.90 -4.99
C VAL A 132 -9.05 11.00 -5.87
N PRO A 133 -9.80 12.06 -6.19
CA PRO A 133 -9.27 13.22 -6.92
C PRO A 133 -8.12 13.87 -6.14
N ALA A 134 -7.16 14.46 -6.85
CA ALA A 134 -5.99 15.08 -6.22
C ALA A 134 -6.30 16.27 -5.28
N SER A 135 -7.50 16.84 -5.37
CA SER A 135 -7.97 17.89 -4.45
C SER A 135 -8.42 17.36 -3.09
N ASN A 136 -8.57 16.04 -2.95
CA ASN A 136 -9.22 15.42 -1.80
C ASN A 136 -8.27 14.46 -1.10
N ASN A 137 -8.40 14.40 0.22
CA ASN A 137 -7.77 13.35 1.01
C ASN A 137 -8.77 12.20 1.22
N ALA A 138 -8.25 10.99 1.35
CA ALA A 138 -9.03 9.83 1.77
C ALA A 138 -8.34 9.08 2.90
N GLN A 139 -9.11 8.30 3.67
CA GLN A 139 -8.60 7.52 4.79
C GLN A 139 -9.01 6.07 4.63
N ILE A 140 -8.06 5.15 4.81
CA ILE A 140 -8.34 3.70 4.81
C ILE A 140 -8.16 3.18 6.25
N PRO A 141 -9.24 2.75 6.91
CA PRO A 141 -9.19 2.37 8.31
C PRO A 141 -8.63 0.95 8.51
N PHE A 142 -7.91 0.76 9.62
CA PHE A 142 -7.48 -0.54 10.11
C PHE A 142 -7.43 -0.53 11.65
N ARG A 143 -7.60 -1.70 12.26
CA ARG A 143 -7.39 -1.88 13.69
C ARG A 143 -5.95 -2.34 13.92
N MET A 144 -5.31 -1.73 14.90
CA MET A 144 -4.03 -2.18 15.43
C MET A 144 -4.16 -2.48 16.91
N SER A 145 -3.56 -3.58 17.34
CA SER A 145 -3.41 -3.97 18.75
C SER A 145 -2.00 -3.63 19.23
N SER A 146 -1.84 -3.49 20.56
CA SER A 146 -0.59 -3.20 21.27
C SER A 146 0.70 -3.36 20.46
N SER A 147 1.34 -2.23 20.14
CA SER A 147 2.65 -2.17 19.50
C SER A 147 3.43 -1.00 20.09
N PHE A 148 4.63 -1.25 20.61
CA PHE A 148 5.47 -0.25 21.28
C PHE A 148 6.55 0.36 20.36
N LEU A 149 6.21 0.62 19.10
CA LEU A 149 7.15 1.12 18.10
C LEU A 149 6.58 2.25 17.25
N THR A 150 7.46 3.19 16.90
CA THR A 150 7.24 4.08 15.75
C THR A 150 7.43 3.26 14.48
N LEU A 151 6.33 2.79 13.89
CA LEU A 151 6.36 2.03 12.64
C LEU A 151 6.27 2.97 11.44
N THR A 152 7.10 2.73 10.43
CA THR A 152 6.99 3.39 9.12
C THR A 152 6.35 2.40 8.15
N LEU A 153 5.25 2.80 7.51
CA LEU A 153 4.65 2.00 6.46
C LEU A 153 5.28 2.29 5.12
N VAL A 154 5.39 1.24 4.32
CA VAL A 154 5.59 1.38 2.88
C VAL A 154 4.23 1.33 2.21
N GLN A 155 3.75 2.51 1.80
CA GLN A 155 2.54 2.62 0.99
C GLN A 155 2.87 2.83 -0.47
N LYS A 156 2.30 1.96 -1.31
CA LYS A 156 2.24 2.14 -2.74
C LYS A 156 0.86 2.68 -3.11
N VAL A 157 0.85 3.80 -3.84
CA VAL A 157 -0.36 4.40 -4.39
C VAL A 157 -0.39 4.16 -5.89
N TYR A 158 -1.56 3.76 -6.40
CA TYR A 158 -1.79 3.57 -7.84
C TYR A 158 -2.64 4.70 -8.37
N VAL A 159 -2.21 5.29 -9.47
CA VAL A 159 -2.89 6.41 -10.14
C VAL A 159 -3.19 6.06 -11.59
N LEU A 160 -4.23 6.66 -12.15
CA LEU A 160 -4.40 6.72 -13.60
C LEU A 160 -3.56 7.90 -14.15
N PRO A 161 -2.88 7.72 -15.29
CA PRO A 161 -2.30 8.85 -16.02
C PRO A 161 -3.36 9.73 -16.70
#